data_AF-A0A656Z7C5-F1
#
_entry.id   AF-A0A656Z7C5-F1
#
_cell.length_a   1.000
_cell.length_b   1.000
_cell.length_c   1.000
_cell.angle_alpha   90.00
_cell.angle_beta   90.00
_cell.angle_gamma   90.00
#
_symmetry.space_group_name_H-M   'P 1'
#
loop_
_entity.id
_entity.type
_entity.pdbx_description
1 polymer ?
#
loop_
_entity_poly.entity_id
_entity_poly.type
_entity_poly.pdbx_seq_one_letter_code
_entity_poly.pdbx_strand_id
1 'polypeptide(L)'
;LGVAAPVANEQAAKDFLAEHSDPAANHNCWAWRIGQNYRFSDDGEPSGTAGKPILQAIDGQQLDNIVVVVTRWFGGILLGSGGLMRAYGGTAAMCLRQAEKTEVIPLIGFSLACDFSDHALLKARLTAAEHVTIVHENFTATGVEITGTMPLAVQSELAQLATDLTRGKTIIKFDD
;
A
#
# COMPACT_ATOMS: atom_id res chain seq x y z
N LEU A 1 -11.70 -7.55 -21.07
CA LEU A 1 -12.29 -7.18 -19.75
C LEU A 1 -11.14 -6.88 -18.80
N GLY A 2 -11.21 -5.83 -17.98
CA GLY A 2 -10.23 -5.58 -16.93
C GLY A 2 -10.90 -5.64 -15.56
N VAL A 3 -10.31 -6.37 -14.62
CA VAL A 3 -10.78 -6.50 -13.24
C VAL A 3 -9.59 -6.26 -12.30
N ALA A 4 -9.83 -5.53 -11.22
CA ALA A 4 -8.81 -5.21 -10.23
C ALA A 4 -9.36 -5.34 -8.81
N ALA A 5 -8.49 -5.64 -7.85
CA ALA A 5 -8.85 -5.70 -6.44
C ALA A 5 -7.65 -5.37 -5.54
N PRO A 6 -7.89 -4.82 -4.33
CA PRO A 6 -6.85 -4.71 -3.33
C PRO A 6 -6.43 -6.10 -2.83
N VAL A 7 -5.14 -6.30 -2.61
CA VAL A 7 -4.54 -7.55 -2.12
C VAL A 7 -3.44 -7.27 -1.12
N ALA A 8 -3.46 -7.96 0.02
CA ALA A 8 -2.50 -7.74 1.10
C ALA A 8 -1.19 -8.53 0.93
N ASN A 9 -1.18 -9.59 0.11
CA ASN A 9 -0.03 -10.47 -0.07
C ASN A 9 -0.12 -11.26 -1.39
N GLU A 10 0.97 -11.96 -1.75
CA GLU A 10 1.04 -12.73 -3.00
C GLU A 10 -0.02 -13.85 -3.06
N GLN A 11 -0.39 -14.45 -1.92
CA GLN A 11 -1.41 -15.50 -1.91
C GLN A 11 -2.79 -14.93 -2.28
N ALA A 12 -3.18 -13.80 -1.70
CA ALA A 12 -4.42 -13.11 -2.06
C ALA A 12 -4.46 -12.72 -3.55
N ALA A 13 -3.31 -12.32 -4.12
CA ALA A 13 -3.21 -12.08 -5.56
C ALA A 13 -3.44 -13.36 -6.39
N LYS A 14 -2.88 -14.50 -5.98
CA LYS A 14 -3.10 -15.80 -6.65
C LYS A 14 -4.56 -16.23 -6.57
N ASP A 15 -5.18 -16.10 -5.41
CA ASP A 15 -6.58 -16.47 -5.18
C ASP A 15 -7.51 -15.62 -6.05
N PHE A 16 -7.28 -14.30 -6.10
CA PHE A 16 -8.01 -13.39 -6.98
C PHE A 16 -7.88 -13.78 -8.46
N LEU A 17 -6.66 -14.09 -8.92
CA LEU A 17 -6.43 -14.49 -10.30
C LEU A 17 -7.12 -15.81 -10.65
N ALA A 18 -7.16 -16.78 -9.71
CA ALA A 18 -7.86 -18.03 -9.91
C ALA A 18 -9.39 -17.83 -10.02
N GLU A 19 -9.96 -16.89 -9.26
CA GLU A 19 -11.38 -16.57 -9.29
C GLU A 19 -11.80 -15.78 -10.54
N HIS A 20 -10.95 -14.86 -11.01
CA HIS A 20 -11.32 -13.89 -12.05
C HIS A 20 -10.74 -14.18 -13.44
N SER A 21 -9.93 -15.23 -13.58
CA SER A 21 -9.49 -15.70 -14.90
C SER A 21 -10.61 -16.48 -15.59
N ASP A 22 -10.78 -16.27 -16.89
CA ASP A 22 -11.71 -17.05 -17.71
C ASP A 22 -10.95 -18.16 -18.45
N PRO A 23 -11.20 -19.45 -18.16
CA PRO A 23 -10.60 -20.57 -18.87
C PRO A 23 -10.96 -20.65 -20.37
N ALA A 24 -12.05 -20.00 -20.79
CA ALA A 24 -12.47 -19.94 -22.18
C ALA A 24 -11.82 -18.77 -22.96
N ALA A 25 -11.13 -17.86 -22.27
CA ALA A 25 -10.42 -16.76 -22.91
C ALA A 25 -9.11 -17.23 -23.55
N ASN A 26 -8.62 -16.44 -24.51
CA ASN A 26 -7.32 -16.72 -25.13
C ASN A 26 -6.17 -16.39 -24.19
N HIS A 27 -6.29 -15.28 -23.46
CA HIS A 27 -5.27 -14.79 -22.55
C HIS A 27 -5.93 -14.11 -21.34
N ASN A 28 -5.42 -14.40 -20.15
CA ASN A 28 -5.68 -13.73 -18.88
C ASN A 28 -4.37 -13.10 -18.40
N CYS A 29 -3.95 -12.00 -19.04
CA CYS A 29 -2.72 -11.30 -18.68
C CYS A 29 -2.93 -10.51 -17.40
N TRP A 30 -1.93 -10.41 -16.54
CA TRP A 30 -2.10 -9.77 -15.23
C TRP A 30 -0.83 -9.11 -14.72
N ALA A 31 -1.00 -8.23 -13.73
CA ALA A 31 0.08 -7.72 -12.90
C ALA A 31 -0.41 -7.44 -11.47
N TRP A 32 0.50 -7.47 -10.50
CA TRP A 32 0.25 -7.02 -9.15
C TRP A 32 1.47 -6.31 -8.55
N ARG A 33 1.20 -5.43 -7.57
CA ARG A 33 2.19 -4.72 -6.76
C ARG A 33 1.80 -4.79 -5.29
N ILE A 34 2.77 -5.11 -4.44
CA ILE A 34 2.65 -5.23 -2.98
C ILE A 34 3.96 -4.73 -2.36
N GLY A 35 3.98 -3.46 -1.94
CA GLY A 35 5.17 -2.72 -1.58
C GLY A 35 6.21 -2.75 -2.71
N GLN A 36 7.42 -3.19 -2.37
CA GLN A 36 8.52 -3.34 -3.35
C GLN A 36 8.38 -4.59 -4.22
N ASN A 37 7.53 -5.55 -3.84
CA ASN A 37 7.33 -6.77 -4.61
C ASN A 37 6.32 -6.51 -5.73
N TYR A 38 6.61 -7.07 -6.90
CA TYR A 38 5.71 -7.02 -8.04
C TYR A 38 5.90 -8.26 -8.92
N ARG A 39 4.87 -8.63 -9.67
CA ARG A 39 4.97 -9.63 -10.72
C ARG A 39 3.94 -9.33 -11.81
N PHE A 40 4.21 -9.79 -13.01
CA PHE A 40 3.28 -9.72 -14.13
C PHE A 40 3.40 -10.97 -15.01
N SER A 41 2.36 -11.23 -15.80
CA SER A 41 2.32 -12.31 -16.79
C SER A 41 1.68 -11.84 -18.08
N ASP A 42 2.29 -12.21 -19.20
CA ASP A 42 1.73 -12.02 -20.54
C ASP A 42 0.78 -13.16 -20.96
N ASP A 43 0.68 -14.24 -20.17
CA ASP A 43 -0.21 -15.39 -20.42
C ASP A 43 -0.24 -15.88 -21.88
N GLY A 44 0.93 -16.02 -22.51
CA GLY A 44 1.06 -16.48 -23.90
C GLY A 44 0.97 -15.38 -24.97
N GLU A 45 0.69 -14.13 -24.61
CA GLU A 45 0.94 -12.99 -25.50
C GLU A 45 2.44 -12.81 -25.76
N PRO A 46 2.84 -12.09 -26.82
CA PRO A 46 4.23 -11.73 -27.03
C PRO A 46 4.85 -11.07 -25.80
N SER A 47 6.05 -11.51 -25.44
CA SER A 47 6.73 -11.09 -24.21
C SER A 47 6.78 -9.57 -24.04
N GLY A 48 6.34 -9.10 -22.87
CA GLY A 48 6.33 -7.69 -22.48
C GLY A 48 5.23 -6.85 -23.12
N THR A 49 4.30 -7.45 -23.86
CA THR A 49 3.22 -6.69 -24.55
C THR A 49 1.92 -6.60 -23.78
N ALA A 50 1.76 -7.33 -22.67
CA ALA A 50 0.54 -7.34 -21.88
C ALA A 50 0.77 -7.09 -20.39
N GLY A 51 1.41 -8.02 -19.68
CA GLY A 51 1.62 -7.94 -18.23
C GLY A 51 2.43 -6.71 -17.81
N LYS A 52 3.50 -6.39 -18.55
CA LYS A 52 4.32 -5.21 -18.27
C LYS A 52 3.54 -3.89 -18.44
N PRO A 53 2.78 -3.66 -19.53
CA PRO A 53 1.86 -2.53 -19.63
C PRO A 53 0.80 -2.44 -18.51
N ILE A 54 0.27 -3.57 -18.02
CA ILE A 54 -0.66 -3.57 -16.88
C ILE A 54 0.06 -3.08 -15.63
N LEU A 55 1.27 -3.57 -15.34
CA LEU A 55 2.08 -3.09 -14.22
C LEU A 55 2.41 -1.60 -14.34
N GLN A 56 2.75 -1.12 -15.53
CA GLN A 56 2.99 0.30 -15.78
C GLN A 56 1.75 1.16 -15.51
N ALA A 57 0.54 0.63 -15.73
CA ALA A 57 -0.70 1.32 -15.40
C ALA A 57 -0.94 1.42 -13.89
N ILE A 58 -0.54 0.40 -13.12
CA ILE A 58 -0.54 0.41 -11.65
C ILE A 58 0.47 1.47 -11.15
N ASP A 59 1.72 1.37 -11.59
CA ASP A 59 2.82 2.25 -11.17
C ASP A 59 2.55 3.72 -11.56
N GLY A 60 2.03 3.96 -12.77
CA GLY A 60 1.72 5.30 -13.27
C GLY A 60 0.57 5.98 -12.50
N GLN A 61 -0.23 5.22 -11.76
CA GLN A 61 -1.26 5.74 -10.85
C GLN A 61 -0.83 5.67 -9.37
N GLN A 62 0.43 5.32 -9.09
CA GLN A 62 1.00 5.21 -7.74
C GLN A 62 0.17 4.32 -6.81
N LEU A 63 -0.38 3.23 -7.35
CA LEU A 63 -1.18 2.28 -6.58
C LEU A 63 -0.30 1.17 -6.00
N ASP A 64 -0.64 0.72 -4.80
CA ASP A 64 0.01 -0.37 -4.08
C ASP A 64 -1.06 -1.32 -3.51
N ASN A 65 -0.63 -2.50 -3.07
CA ASN A 65 -1.49 -3.56 -2.53
C ASN A 65 -2.62 -3.91 -3.49
N ILE A 66 -2.30 -4.16 -4.76
CA ILE A 66 -3.28 -4.30 -5.83
C ILE A 66 -2.89 -5.36 -6.86
N VAL A 67 -3.90 -6.04 -7.39
CA VAL A 67 -3.80 -6.96 -8.52
C VAL A 67 -4.77 -6.52 -9.62
N VAL A 68 -4.36 -6.72 -10.87
CA VAL A 68 -5.16 -6.45 -12.06
C VAL A 68 -5.03 -7.63 -13.02
N VAL A 69 -6.16 -8.14 -13.49
CA VAL A 69 -6.26 -9.10 -14.59
C VAL A 69 -6.98 -8.45 -15.77
N VAL A 70 -6.44 -8.67 -16.97
CA VAL A 70 -7.05 -8.26 -18.23
C VAL A 70 -7.26 -9.52 -19.08
N THR A 71 -8.53 -9.92 -19.16
CA THR A 71 -8.98 -11.05 -19.97
C THR A 71 -9.23 -10.60 -21.41
N ARG A 72 -8.63 -11.30 -22.37
CA ARG A 72 -8.74 -11.05 -23.81
C ARG A 72 -9.28 -12.28 -24.53
N TRP A 73 -10.31 -12.05 -25.33
CA TRP A 73 -10.81 -12.99 -26.34
C TRP A 73 -10.38 -12.51 -27.72
N PHE A 74 -9.91 -13.42 -28.57
CA PHE A 74 -9.41 -13.11 -29.90
C PHE A 74 -10.56 -12.65 -30.80
N GLY A 75 -10.47 -11.41 -31.27
CA GLY A 75 -11.51 -10.76 -32.09
C GLY A 75 -11.33 -10.92 -33.60
N GLY A 76 -10.48 -11.84 -34.08
CA GLY A 76 -10.28 -12.09 -35.51
C GLY A 76 -9.24 -11.21 -36.21
N ILE A 77 -8.68 -10.19 -35.55
CA ILE A 77 -7.64 -9.30 -36.11
C ILE A 77 -6.46 -9.17 -35.13
N LEU A 78 -5.24 -9.28 -35.65
CA LEU A 78 -4.00 -9.06 -34.89
C LEU A 78 -3.73 -7.57 -34.71
N LEU A 79 -3.38 -7.16 -33.48
CA LEU A 79 -3.14 -5.76 -33.13
C LEU A 79 -1.67 -5.31 -33.32
N GLY A 80 -0.74 -6.26 -33.48
CA GLY A 80 0.70 -6.02 -33.39
C GLY A 80 1.14 -5.58 -31.99
N SER A 81 2.44 -5.61 -31.72
CA SER A 81 2.98 -5.38 -30.36
C SER A 81 2.57 -4.02 -29.77
N GLY A 82 2.66 -2.94 -30.55
CA GLY A 82 2.25 -1.61 -30.10
C GLY A 82 0.74 -1.46 -29.90
N GLY A 83 -0.08 -2.26 -30.59
CA GLY A 83 -1.52 -2.32 -30.37
C GLY A 83 -1.85 -3.07 -29.08
N LEU A 84 -1.19 -4.20 -28.82
CA LEU A 84 -1.35 -4.97 -27.58
C LEU A 84 -0.98 -4.16 -26.35
N MET A 85 0.18 -3.51 -26.36
CA MET A 85 0.63 -2.70 -25.23
C MET A 85 -0.38 -1.61 -24.86
N ARG A 86 -0.93 -0.92 -25.86
CA ARG A 86 -1.97 0.10 -25.65
C ARG A 86 -3.28 -0.50 -25.17
N ALA A 87 -3.68 -1.67 -25.68
CA ALA A 87 -4.91 -2.33 -25.28
C ALA A 87 -4.84 -2.79 -23.82
N TYR A 88 -3.80 -3.52 -23.43
CA TYR A 88 -3.63 -4.04 -22.07
C TYR A 88 -3.41 -2.94 -21.05
N GLY A 89 -2.42 -2.07 -21.27
CA GLY A 89 -2.14 -0.94 -20.37
C GLY A 89 -3.31 0.05 -20.30
N GLY A 90 -3.95 0.34 -21.42
CA GLY A 90 -5.11 1.23 -21.48
C GLY A 90 -6.33 0.68 -20.74
N THR A 91 -6.63 -0.61 -20.90
CA THR A 91 -7.74 -1.29 -20.20
C THR A 91 -7.49 -1.29 -18.69
N ALA A 92 -6.29 -1.68 -18.26
CA ALA A 92 -5.91 -1.64 -16.84
C ALA A 92 -6.01 -0.22 -16.28
N ALA A 93 -5.46 0.78 -16.98
CA ALA A 93 -5.48 2.16 -16.53
C ALA A 93 -6.91 2.72 -16.40
N MET A 94 -7.80 2.38 -17.33
CA MET A 94 -9.23 2.76 -17.25
C MET A 94 -9.92 2.12 -16.06
N CYS A 95 -9.73 0.81 -15.85
CA CYS A 95 -10.27 0.07 -14.72
C CYS A 95 -9.86 0.72 -13.39
N LEU A 96 -8.56 0.96 -13.21
CA LEU A 96 -7.99 1.57 -12.01
C LEU A 96 -8.48 3.01 -11.78
N ARG A 97 -8.65 3.81 -12.85
CA ARG A 97 -9.20 5.17 -12.71
C ARG A 97 -10.63 5.18 -12.18
N GLN A 98 -11.43 4.22 -12.61
CA GLN A 98 -12.84 4.11 -12.23
C GLN A 98 -13.05 3.50 -10.84
N ALA A 99 -12.07 2.77 -10.32
CA ALA A 99 -12.13 2.20 -8.98
C ALA A 99 -12.09 3.29 -7.89
N GLU A 100 -12.87 3.09 -6.82
CA GLU A 100 -12.69 3.81 -5.56
C GLU A 100 -11.31 3.47 -4.97
N LYS A 101 -10.66 4.45 -4.35
CA LYS A 101 -9.29 4.33 -3.83
C LYS A 101 -9.26 4.77 -2.38
N THR A 102 -8.44 4.11 -1.60
CA THR A 102 -8.12 4.48 -0.22
C THR A 102 -6.63 4.69 -0.10
N GLU A 103 -6.23 5.64 0.72
CA GLU A 103 -4.81 5.90 0.98
C GLU A 103 -4.19 4.73 1.74
N VAL A 104 -2.97 4.34 1.34
CA VAL A 104 -2.14 3.39 2.07
C VAL A 104 -1.16 4.22 2.89
N ILE A 105 -1.37 4.24 4.21
CA ILE A 105 -0.53 5.02 5.14
C ILE A 105 0.44 4.06 5.84
N PRO A 106 1.75 4.14 5.57
CA PRO A 106 2.73 3.35 6.29
C PRO A 106 2.77 3.79 7.75
N LEU A 107 2.53 2.85 8.67
CA LEU A 107 2.61 3.08 10.10
C LEU A 107 3.91 2.48 10.66
N ILE A 108 4.46 3.15 11.67
CA ILE A 108 5.58 2.67 12.47
C ILE A 108 5.16 2.61 13.94
N GLY A 109 5.59 1.55 14.63
CA GLY A 109 5.42 1.43 16.07
C GLY A 109 6.38 2.33 16.82
N PHE A 110 5.95 2.86 17.96
CA PHE A 110 6.77 3.69 18.81
C PHE A 110 6.58 3.40 20.29
N SER A 111 7.60 3.75 21.07
CA SER A 111 7.55 3.75 22.52
C SER A 111 8.25 4.98 23.10
N LEU A 112 7.75 5.48 24.23
CA LEU A 112 8.38 6.57 24.98
C LEU A 112 8.08 6.42 26.47
N ALA A 113 8.89 7.07 27.31
CA ALA A 113 8.63 7.21 28.73
C ALA A 113 8.66 8.68 29.13
N CYS A 114 7.73 9.11 29.97
CA CYS A 114 7.64 10.49 30.43
C CYS A 114 7.22 10.59 31.90
N ASP A 115 7.59 11.71 32.55
CA ASP A 115 7.12 12.03 33.89
C ASP A 115 5.59 12.27 33.89
N PHE A 116 4.92 12.09 35.03
CA PHE A 116 3.49 12.38 35.16
C PHE A 116 3.12 13.84 34.82
N SER A 117 4.04 14.78 35.02
CA SER A 117 3.83 16.20 34.68
C SER A 117 3.68 16.43 33.19
N ASP A 118 4.31 15.59 32.38
CA ASP A 118 4.43 15.79 30.92
C ASP A 118 3.44 14.89 30.16
N HIS A 119 2.94 13.82 30.80
CA HIS A 119 2.06 12.80 30.22
C HIS A 119 0.84 13.38 29.49
N ALA A 120 0.05 14.23 30.16
CA ALA A 120 -1.17 14.78 29.58
C ALA A 120 -0.91 15.65 28.34
N LEU A 121 0.15 16.47 28.38
CA LEU A 121 0.51 17.36 27.28
C LEU A 121 1.09 16.57 26.10
N LEU A 122 1.99 15.61 26.36
CA LEU A 122 2.55 14.75 25.33
C LEU A 122 1.45 13.95 24.63
N LYS A 123 0.58 13.30 25.40
CA LYS A 123 -0.55 12.54 24.86
C LYS A 123 -1.40 13.40 23.95
N ALA A 124 -1.84 14.57 24.42
CA ALA A 124 -2.68 15.47 23.65
C ALA A 124 -2.02 15.94 22.34
N ARG A 125 -0.70 16.17 22.35
CA ARG A 125 0.04 16.62 21.16
C ARG A 125 0.33 15.51 20.17
N LEU A 126 0.64 14.31 20.65
CA LEU A 126 0.82 13.14 19.79
C LEU A 126 -0.48 12.76 19.10
N THR A 127 -1.59 12.70 19.84
CA THR A 127 -2.91 12.34 19.27
C THR A 127 -3.57 13.48 18.49
N ALA A 128 -2.94 14.66 18.41
CA ALA A 128 -3.40 15.74 17.54
C ALA A 128 -2.98 15.52 16.08
N ALA A 129 -1.96 14.69 15.83
CA ALA A 129 -1.59 14.26 14.49
C ALA A 129 -2.52 13.14 14.02
N GLU A 130 -2.91 13.19 12.74
CA GLU A 130 -3.78 12.17 12.14
C GLU A 130 -3.12 10.79 12.16
N HIS A 131 -3.94 9.75 12.32
CA HIS A 131 -3.52 8.35 12.33
C HIS A 131 -2.51 7.95 13.42
N VAL A 132 -2.27 8.80 14.43
CA VAL A 132 -1.54 8.41 15.63
C VAL A 132 -2.49 7.69 16.59
N THR A 133 -2.12 6.48 17.00
CA THR A 133 -2.88 5.67 17.95
C THR A 133 -2.01 5.28 19.13
N ILE A 134 -2.45 5.59 20.34
CA ILE A 134 -1.84 5.03 21.57
C ILE A 134 -2.44 3.65 21.80
N VAL A 135 -1.57 2.64 21.87
CA VAL A 135 -1.95 1.23 22.04
C VAL A 135 -1.92 0.84 23.51
N HIS A 136 -0.87 1.23 24.25
CA HIS A 136 -0.77 0.99 25.68
C HIS A 136 -0.20 2.18 26.45
N GLU A 137 -0.65 2.30 27.70
CA GLU A 137 -0.12 3.21 28.71
C GLU A 137 0.14 2.41 29.99
N ASN A 138 1.40 2.35 30.42
CA ASN A 138 1.81 1.66 31.64
C ASN A 138 2.26 2.70 32.68
N PHE A 139 1.55 2.76 33.80
CA PHE A 139 1.83 3.68 34.90
C PHE A 139 2.83 3.02 35.86
N THR A 140 4.00 3.63 35.99
CA THR A 140 5.10 3.15 36.84
C THR A 140 5.15 3.95 38.15
N ALA A 141 6.13 3.67 39.00
CA ALA A 141 6.33 4.45 40.23
C ALA A 141 6.76 5.91 39.96
N THR A 142 7.37 6.18 38.80
CA THR A 142 8.02 7.47 38.51
C THR A 142 7.45 8.19 37.28
N GLY A 143 6.56 7.56 36.51
CA GLY A 143 6.01 8.16 35.30
C GLY A 143 5.16 7.18 34.48
N VAL A 144 5.02 7.45 33.19
CA VAL A 144 4.21 6.67 32.25
C VAL A 144 5.06 6.22 31.07
N GLU A 145 4.95 4.94 30.73
CA GLU A 145 5.47 4.38 29.49
C GLU A 145 4.30 4.28 28.49
N ILE A 146 4.48 4.85 27.30
CA ILE A 146 3.46 4.88 26.26
C ILE A 146 3.99 4.10 25.06
N THR A 147 3.16 3.24 24.51
CA THR A 147 3.40 2.62 23.19
C THR A 147 2.25 2.92 22.25
N GLY A 148 2.57 3.03 20.97
CA GLY A 148 1.60 3.40 19.95
C GLY A 148 2.07 3.14 18.54
N THR A 149 1.26 3.57 17.58
CA THR A 149 1.61 3.62 16.16
C THR A 149 1.39 5.04 15.64
N MET A 150 2.20 5.44 14.66
CA MET A 150 2.06 6.72 13.97
C MET A 150 2.41 6.56 12.49
N PRO A 151 1.98 7.49 11.62
CA PRO A 151 2.47 7.53 10.25
C PRO A 151 3.99 7.70 10.20
N LEU A 152 4.64 6.92 9.33
CA LEU A 152 6.08 7.04 9.10
C LEU A 152 6.46 8.47 8.68
N ALA A 153 5.58 9.17 7.97
CA ALA A 153 5.78 10.53 7.50
C ALA A 153 5.96 11.57 8.63
N VAL A 154 5.36 11.35 9.81
CA VAL A 154 5.41 12.29 10.94
C VAL A 154 6.42 11.88 12.02
N GLN A 155 7.13 10.78 11.81
CA GLN A 155 8.07 10.18 12.76
C GLN A 155 9.05 11.21 13.34
N SER A 156 9.76 11.93 12.47
CA SER A 156 10.79 12.89 12.86
C SER A 156 10.20 14.13 13.55
N GLU A 157 9.04 14.60 13.08
CA GLU A 157 8.35 15.76 13.65
C GLU A 157 7.89 15.48 15.08
N LEU A 158 7.21 14.34 15.29
CA LEU A 158 6.69 13.96 16.60
C LEU A 158 7.80 13.59 17.59
N ALA A 159 8.90 13.00 17.12
CA ALA A 159 10.09 12.78 17.93
C ALA A 159 10.69 14.10 18.46
N GLN A 160 10.81 15.11 17.58
CA GLN A 160 11.31 16.42 17.98
C GLN A 160 10.34 17.13 18.93
N LEU A 161 9.04 17.08 18.65
CA LEU A 161 8.01 17.65 19.50
C LEU A 161 8.06 17.06 20.92
N ALA A 162 8.19 15.73 21.05
CA ALA A 162 8.29 15.09 22.36
C ALA A 162 9.56 15.53 23.11
N THR A 163 10.67 15.67 22.40
CA THR A 163 11.93 16.16 22.96
C THR A 163 11.80 17.60 23.45
N ASP A 164 11.21 18.49 22.67
CA ASP A 164 11.07 19.92 22.99
C ASP A 164 10.14 20.14 24.19
N LEU A 165 8.99 19.46 24.22
CA LEU A 165 8.01 19.57 25.31
C LEU A 165 8.58 19.13 26.66
N THR A 166 9.48 18.16 26.64
CA THR A 166 10.08 17.59 27.86
C THR A 166 11.47 18.13 28.14
N ARG A 167 11.93 19.15 27.40
CA ARG A 167 13.28 19.73 27.51
C ARG A 167 14.38 18.66 27.41
N GLY A 168 14.18 17.66 26.55
CA GLY A 168 15.10 16.57 26.28
C GLY A 168 15.01 15.37 27.22
N LYS A 169 14.06 15.33 28.16
CA LYS A 169 13.90 14.18 29.07
C LYS A 169 13.31 12.94 28.40
N THR A 170 12.45 13.12 27.39
CA THR A 170 11.76 12.03 26.70
C THR A 170 12.23 11.96 25.25
N ILE A 171 12.58 10.76 24.81
CA ILE A 171 12.95 10.44 23.43
C ILE A 171 12.03 9.32 22.96
N ILE A 172 11.44 9.48 21.79
CA ILE A 172 10.65 8.42 21.15
C ILE A 172 11.61 7.40 20.55
N LYS A 173 11.38 6.12 20.86
CA LYS A 173 12.00 4.97 20.21
C LYS A 173 11.02 4.40 19.20
N PHE A 174 11.54 3.92 18.08
CA PHE A 174 10.73 3.34 17.02
C PHE A 174 11.07 1.86 16.86
N ASP A 175 10.07 1.08 16.45
CA ASP A 175 10.27 -0.32 16.13
C ASP A 175 11.08 -0.44 14.82
N ASP A 176 11.87 -1.51 14.71
CA ASP A 176 12.69 -1.82 13.53
C ASP A 176 11.86 -2.29 12.32
#